data_AF-A0A3S5Y8H9-F1
#
_entry.id   AF-A0A3S5Y8H9-F1
#
_cell.length_a   1.000
_cell.length_b   1.000
_cell.length_c   1.000
_cell.angle_alpha   90.00
_cell.angle_beta   90.00
_cell.angle_gamma   90.00
#
_symmetry.space_group_name_H-M   'P 1'
#
loop_
_entity.id
_entity.type
_entity.pdbx_description
1 polymer ?
#
loop_
_entity_poly.entity_id
_entity_poly.type
_entity_poly.pdbx_seq_one_letter_code
_entity_poly.pdbx_strand_id
1 'polypeptide(L)'
;MSVVSFARTRPRLFWSLIAALVVALYLSSLGVYAASDDSDAGWTEVTPDADEVLVIVSLIEVRPSTSRVDVEVSVAPGASFLDSGGADLAREMTVLVSPSIARTKLVLPQGTSVTTFDTQVLLDGQAGRWPFDRFVVDPLVVTAYTGSGSDVQTHPTRVLVDGEAEGWTVGDDVLSADGQDVQEVRVEVHRSGGILVYSALLLAMMVILAALAAFVSIQTARRRRVVHTDMLGWMAAMVFAVIPMRNILPGAPPIGAWVDITVTVWVIVTLVVSLALYVYCWWRDTAGETVSGGGRQLRGGVGDPGAETGPPAERQRHRDHHGECPRHVGRREELVPQRPAGSVPAADAELPVRGEDEQHETGSDGGAEDDAAAPVGGHGEDHQQRRDPDPVV
;
A
#
# COMPACT_ATOMS: atom_id res chain seq x y z
N MET A 1 -22.38 49.32 -19.00
CA MET A 1 -21.98 48.08 -18.28
C MET A 1 -22.85 46.95 -18.77
N SER A 2 -22.27 45.92 -19.38
CA SER A 2 -23.02 44.79 -19.94
C SER A 2 -23.16 43.69 -18.89
N VAL A 3 -24.39 43.26 -18.60
CA VAL A 3 -24.64 42.18 -17.63
C VAL A 3 -24.28 40.84 -18.28
N VAL A 4 -23.15 40.25 -17.90
CA VAL A 4 -22.74 38.93 -18.38
C VAL A 4 -23.67 37.87 -17.80
N SER A 5 -24.62 37.40 -18.61
CA SER A 5 -25.56 36.35 -18.24
C SER A 5 -24.85 34.99 -18.13
N PHE A 6 -24.38 34.64 -16.94
CA PHE A 6 -23.77 33.33 -16.70
C PHE A 6 -24.76 32.21 -17.06
N ALA A 7 -24.41 31.42 -18.07
CA ALA A 7 -25.33 30.46 -18.67
C ALA A 7 -25.83 29.45 -17.63
N ARG A 8 -27.15 29.20 -17.60
CA ARG A 8 -27.80 28.23 -16.71
C ARG A 8 -27.46 26.81 -17.16
N THR A 9 -26.22 26.37 -16.91
CA THR A 9 -25.75 25.00 -17.19
C THR A 9 -26.72 23.99 -16.59
N ARG A 10 -27.34 23.20 -17.47
CA ARG A 10 -28.37 22.23 -17.07
C ARG A 10 -27.69 21.13 -16.26
N PRO A 11 -28.23 20.69 -15.11
CA PRO A 11 -27.56 19.67 -14.28
C PRO A 11 -27.35 18.34 -15.03
N ARG A 12 -28.19 18.05 -16.04
CA ARG A 12 -27.98 16.94 -16.98
C ARG A 12 -26.62 17.00 -17.67
N LEU A 13 -26.14 18.19 -18.06
CA LEU A 13 -24.84 18.36 -18.72
C LEU A 13 -23.67 17.97 -17.80
N PHE A 14 -23.76 18.29 -16.51
CA PHE A 14 -22.75 17.90 -15.51
C PHE A 14 -22.70 16.37 -15.33
N TRP A 15 -23.85 15.72 -15.21
CA TRP A 15 -23.93 14.25 -15.14
C TRP A 15 -23.46 13.58 -16.45
N SER A 16 -23.79 14.14 -17.62
CA SER A 16 -23.27 13.68 -18.90
C SER A 16 -21.75 13.84 -19.02
N LEU A 17 -21.16 14.92 -18.47
CA LEU A 17 -19.71 15.12 -18.45
C LEU A 17 -19.01 14.14 -17.49
N ILE A 18 -19.56 13.88 -16.30
CA ILE A 18 -19.01 12.83 -15.41
C ILE A 18 -19.14 11.44 -16.06
N ALA A 19 -20.30 11.10 -16.63
CA ALA A 19 -20.48 9.81 -17.29
C ALA A 19 -19.54 9.64 -18.50
N ALA A 20 -19.37 10.69 -19.31
CA ALA A 20 -18.41 10.68 -20.42
C ALA A 20 -16.95 10.58 -19.94
N LEU A 21 -16.60 11.24 -18.84
CA LEU A 21 -15.27 11.13 -18.22
C LEU A 21 -15.00 9.70 -17.71
N VAL A 22 -15.97 9.08 -17.04
CA VAL A 22 -15.87 7.68 -16.56
C VAL A 22 -15.73 6.70 -17.73
N VAL A 23 -16.56 6.85 -18.77
CA VAL A 23 -16.49 5.99 -19.97
C VAL A 23 -15.18 6.23 -20.73
N ALA A 24 -14.70 7.47 -20.85
CA ALA A 24 -13.41 7.76 -21.46
C ALA A 24 -12.25 7.13 -20.68
N LEU A 25 -12.25 7.22 -19.34
CA LEU A 25 -11.27 6.58 -18.46
C LEU A 25 -11.29 5.06 -18.56
N TYR A 26 -12.48 4.45 -18.64
CA TYR A 26 -12.62 3.01 -18.84
C TYR A 26 -12.12 2.56 -20.22
N LEU A 27 -12.45 3.30 -21.28
CA LEU A 27 -11.97 2.99 -22.63
C LEU A 27 -10.47 3.24 -22.81
N SER A 28 -9.89 4.27 -22.16
CA SER A 28 -8.44 4.47 -22.14
C SER A 28 -7.73 3.43 -21.27
N SER A 29 -8.35 3.01 -20.17
CA SER A 29 -7.88 1.89 -19.34
C SER A 29 -7.79 0.60 -20.17
N LEU A 30 -8.86 0.26 -20.89
CA LEU A 30 -8.91 -0.93 -21.74
C LEU A 30 -7.93 -0.83 -22.93
N GLY A 31 -7.81 0.36 -23.53
CA GLY A 31 -6.91 0.61 -24.65
C GLY A 31 -5.42 0.60 -24.29
N VAL A 32 -5.04 1.06 -23.09
CA VAL A 32 -3.65 0.94 -22.61
C VAL A 32 -3.37 -0.48 -22.13
N TYR A 33 -4.32 -1.16 -21.47
CA TYR A 33 -4.17 -2.57 -21.08
C TYR A 33 -3.92 -3.47 -22.29
N ALA A 34 -4.76 -3.36 -23.33
CA ALA A 34 -4.61 -4.10 -24.59
C ALA A 34 -3.43 -3.61 -25.48
N ALA A 35 -2.63 -2.65 -25.00
CA ALA A 35 -1.38 -2.19 -25.60
C ALA A 35 -0.19 -2.34 -24.64
N SER A 36 -0.37 -3.06 -23.52
CA SER A 36 0.70 -3.45 -22.59
C SER A 36 1.01 -4.95 -22.60
N ASP A 37 0.19 -5.76 -23.28
CA ASP A 37 0.53 -7.13 -23.67
C ASP A 37 1.38 -7.11 -24.95
N ASP A 38 2.70 -6.91 -24.82
CA ASP A 38 3.68 -7.14 -25.91
C ASP A 38 5.10 -7.46 -25.38
N SER A 39 5.19 -7.95 -24.14
CA SER A 39 6.43 -8.39 -23.49
C SER A 39 6.39 -9.86 -23.05
N ASP A 40 5.66 -10.69 -23.80
CA ASP A 40 5.83 -12.16 -23.82
C ASP A 40 7.20 -12.50 -24.44
N ALA A 41 8.28 -12.07 -23.79
CA ALA A 41 9.66 -12.46 -24.06
C ALA A 41 9.88 -13.88 -23.55
N GLY A 42 9.10 -14.83 -24.10
CA GLY A 42 8.88 -16.14 -23.53
C GLY A 42 10.18 -16.87 -23.19
N TRP A 43 10.26 -17.34 -21.94
CA TRP A 43 11.40 -18.03 -21.34
C TRP A 43 12.13 -18.93 -22.33
N THR A 44 13.23 -18.41 -22.86
CA THR A 44 14.10 -19.14 -23.77
C THR A 44 15.14 -19.87 -22.93
N GLU A 45 15.26 -21.19 -23.11
CA GLU A 45 16.17 -22.02 -22.33
C GLU A 45 17.63 -21.75 -22.73
N VAL A 46 18.25 -20.76 -22.07
CA VAL A 46 19.65 -20.36 -22.30
C VAL A 46 20.57 -21.37 -21.61
N THR A 47 21.20 -22.24 -22.38
CA THR A 47 22.29 -23.11 -21.89
C THR A 47 23.59 -22.30 -21.78
N PRO A 48 24.38 -22.42 -20.68
CA PRO A 48 25.74 -21.89 -20.63
C PRO A 48 26.69 -22.61 -21.59
N ASP A 49 27.69 -21.90 -22.10
CA ASP A 49 28.83 -22.54 -22.77
C ASP A 49 29.68 -23.36 -21.78
N ALA A 50 30.49 -24.30 -22.29
CA ALA A 50 31.15 -25.31 -21.45
C ALA A 50 32.09 -24.74 -20.37
N ASP A 51 32.75 -23.61 -20.65
CA ASP A 51 33.69 -22.90 -19.77
C ASP A 51 33.14 -21.54 -19.27
N GLU A 52 31.83 -21.34 -19.38
CA GLU A 52 31.11 -20.13 -18.95
C GLU A 52 30.36 -20.38 -17.63
N VAL A 53 30.05 -19.33 -16.88
CA VAL A 53 29.07 -19.38 -15.78
C VAL A 53 27.90 -18.45 -16.12
N LEU A 54 26.73 -19.02 -16.41
CA LEU A 54 25.50 -18.26 -16.55
C LEU A 54 24.94 -17.94 -15.16
N VAL A 55 24.55 -16.68 -14.95
CA VAL A 55 23.88 -16.21 -13.75
C VAL A 55 22.58 -15.53 -14.16
N ILE A 56 21.46 -16.09 -13.71
CA ILE A 56 20.12 -15.55 -13.96
C ILE A 56 19.71 -14.72 -12.74
N VAL A 57 19.29 -13.48 -12.98
CA VAL A 57 18.86 -12.53 -11.94
C VAL A 57 17.37 -12.24 -12.12
N SER A 58 16.54 -12.89 -11.32
CA SER A 58 15.08 -12.73 -11.31
C SER A 58 14.65 -11.71 -10.26
N LEU A 59 13.78 -10.78 -10.62
CA LEU A 59 13.29 -9.74 -9.71
C LEU A 59 12.05 -10.25 -8.96
N ILE A 60 12.12 -10.28 -7.62
CA ILE A 60 11.02 -10.76 -6.76
C ILE A 60 10.11 -9.59 -6.36
N GLU A 61 10.66 -8.60 -5.65
CA GLU A 61 9.89 -7.45 -5.14
C GLU A 61 10.67 -6.14 -5.25
N VAL A 62 10.14 -5.19 -6.02
CA VAL A 62 10.65 -3.81 -6.06
C VAL A 62 10.04 -3.01 -4.91
N ARG A 63 10.88 -2.36 -4.09
CA ARG A 63 10.50 -1.57 -2.90
C ARG A 63 10.84 -0.08 -3.06
N PRO A 64 10.06 0.71 -3.84
CA PRO A 64 10.32 2.13 -4.15
C PRO A 64 10.56 3.02 -2.92
N SER A 65 9.85 2.74 -1.82
CA SER A 65 9.96 3.48 -0.56
C SER A 65 11.32 3.37 0.13
N THR A 66 12.13 2.37 -0.22
CA THR A 66 13.50 2.19 0.27
C THR A 66 14.57 2.19 -0.83
N SER A 67 14.17 2.39 -2.09
CA SER A 67 15.03 2.29 -3.28
C SER A 67 15.81 0.98 -3.35
N ARG A 68 15.10 -0.14 -3.17
CA ARG A 68 15.66 -1.50 -3.22
C ARG A 68 14.85 -2.39 -4.14
N VAL A 69 15.49 -3.43 -4.64
CA VAL A 69 14.83 -4.60 -5.21
C VAL A 69 15.36 -5.85 -4.54
N ASP A 70 14.44 -6.75 -4.18
CA ASP A 70 14.76 -8.11 -3.76
C ASP A 70 14.85 -8.98 -5.02
N VAL A 71 15.97 -9.68 -5.20
CA VAL A 71 16.25 -10.50 -6.38
C VAL A 71 16.66 -11.91 -5.97
N GLU A 72 16.19 -12.91 -6.71
CA GLU A 72 16.74 -14.26 -6.69
C GLU A 72 17.88 -14.33 -7.71
N VAL A 73 19.02 -14.86 -7.29
CA VAL A 73 20.18 -15.08 -8.15
C VAL A 73 20.40 -16.58 -8.29
N SER A 74 20.18 -17.09 -9.50
CA SER A 74 20.37 -18.49 -9.87
C SER A 74 21.67 -18.66 -10.65
N VAL A 75 22.51 -19.63 -10.26
CA VAL A 75 23.82 -19.87 -10.89
C VAL A 75 23.79 -21.18 -11.67
N ALA A 76 24.00 -21.11 -12.99
CA ALA A 76 24.07 -22.25 -13.90
C ALA A 76 25.49 -22.36 -14.50
N PRO A 77 26.38 -23.16 -13.88
CA PRO A 77 27.75 -23.35 -14.39
C PRO A 77 27.77 -24.18 -15.68
N GLY A 78 28.69 -23.84 -16.57
CA GLY A 78 29.07 -24.66 -17.72
C GLY A 78 29.65 -26.02 -17.34
N ALA A 79 29.61 -26.95 -18.29
CA ALA A 79 29.94 -28.36 -18.07
C ALA A 79 31.37 -28.63 -17.54
N SER A 80 32.34 -27.72 -17.70
CA SER A 80 33.71 -27.91 -17.16
C SER A 80 33.84 -27.57 -15.67
N PHE A 81 32.82 -26.95 -15.07
CA PHE A 81 32.72 -26.69 -13.63
C PHE A 81 31.99 -27.80 -12.86
N LEU A 82 31.26 -28.68 -13.57
CA LEU A 82 30.48 -29.76 -12.99
C LEU A 82 31.28 -31.06 -12.90
N ASP A 83 30.81 -31.96 -12.02
CA ASP A 83 31.37 -33.28 -11.80
C ASP A 83 31.08 -34.26 -12.96
N SER A 84 31.63 -35.48 -12.90
CA SER A 84 31.38 -36.53 -13.90
C SER A 84 29.92 -37.00 -14.00
N GLY A 85 29.09 -36.76 -12.99
CA GLY A 85 27.64 -36.94 -13.01
C GLY A 85 26.86 -35.76 -13.61
N GLY A 86 27.50 -34.59 -13.77
CA GLY A 86 26.89 -33.38 -14.33
C GLY A 86 25.86 -32.71 -13.42
N ALA A 87 25.92 -32.95 -12.10
CA ALA A 87 24.92 -32.47 -11.14
C ALA A 87 25.51 -31.58 -10.05
N ASP A 88 26.73 -31.88 -9.60
CA ASP A 88 27.40 -31.18 -8.50
C ASP A 88 28.65 -30.43 -9.01
N LEU A 89 29.08 -29.41 -8.28
CA LEU A 89 30.30 -28.66 -8.61
C LEU A 89 31.57 -29.48 -8.38
N ALA A 90 32.41 -29.61 -9.42
CA ALA A 90 33.69 -30.30 -9.36
C ALA A 90 34.75 -29.58 -8.52
N ARG A 91 34.58 -28.28 -8.23
CA ARG A 91 35.48 -27.43 -7.44
C ARG A 91 34.69 -26.32 -6.75
N GLU A 92 35.23 -25.75 -5.67
CA GLU A 92 34.61 -24.59 -5.00
C GLU A 92 34.54 -23.39 -5.95
N MET A 93 33.35 -22.79 -6.07
CA MET A 93 33.08 -21.59 -6.84
C MET A 93 32.49 -20.51 -5.93
N THR A 94 32.89 -19.25 -6.13
CA THR A 94 32.24 -18.10 -5.51
C THR A 94 31.67 -17.20 -6.60
N VAL A 95 30.41 -16.80 -6.44
CA VAL A 95 29.77 -15.78 -7.29
C VAL A 95 29.61 -14.50 -6.46
N LEU A 96 30.16 -13.41 -6.98
CA LEU A 96 30.02 -12.06 -6.43
C LEU A 96 28.94 -11.29 -7.21
N VAL A 97 28.06 -10.57 -6.51
CA VAL A 97 27.03 -9.68 -7.10
C VAL A 97 27.13 -8.30 -6.47
N SER A 98 27.38 -7.27 -7.29
CA SER A 98 27.59 -5.89 -6.86
C SER A 98 26.84 -4.91 -7.77
N PRO A 99 26.18 -3.86 -7.24
CA PRO A 99 26.02 -3.54 -5.82
C PRO A 99 24.97 -4.43 -5.14
N SER A 100 25.21 -4.82 -3.89
CA SER A 100 24.23 -5.55 -3.08
C SER A 100 24.40 -5.28 -1.58
N ILE A 101 23.30 -5.40 -0.85
CA ILE A 101 23.15 -4.93 0.54
C ILE A 101 23.12 -6.09 1.53
N ALA A 102 22.44 -7.20 1.19
CA ALA A 102 22.19 -8.32 2.09
C ALA A 102 23.23 -9.45 1.96
N ARG A 103 23.48 -9.92 0.74
CA ARG A 103 24.49 -10.96 0.45
C ARG A 103 25.23 -10.63 -0.85
N THR A 104 26.48 -10.20 -0.72
CA THR A 104 27.35 -9.83 -1.86
C THR A 104 28.08 -11.01 -2.49
N LYS A 105 28.27 -12.11 -1.74
CA LYS A 105 28.90 -13.34 -2.24
C LYS A 105 28.07 -14.58 -1.91
N LEU A 106 27.96 -15.48 -2.88
CA LEU A 106 27.55 -16.86 -2.71
C LEU A 106 28.81 -17.73 -2.82
N VAL A 107 29.15 -18.48 -1.77
CA VAL A 107 30.19 -19.51 -1.84
C VAL A 107 29.50 -20.86 -2.03
N LEU A 108 29.88 -21.58 -3.08
CA LEU A 108 29.38 -22.88 -3.46
C LEU A 108 30.50 -23.92 -3.26
N PRO A 109 30.47 -24.72 -2.18
CA PRO A 109 31.48 -25.75 -1.94
C PRO A 109 31.52 -26.82 -3.04
N GLN A 110 32.67 -27.45 -3.24
CA GLN A 110 32.80 -28.66 -4.05
C GLN A 110 31.81 -29.73 -3.59
N GLY A 111 31.16 -30.42 -4.53
CA GLY A 111 30.13 -31.43 -4.24
C GLY A 111 28.78 -30.84 -3.81
N THR A 112 28.55 -29.55 -4.04
CA THR A 112 27.22 -28.92 -3.90
C THR A 112 26.55 -28.85 -5.28
N SER A 113 25.28 -29.22 -5.34
CA SER A 113 24.43 -29.04 -6.52
C SER A 113 24.14 -27.56 -6.79
N VAL A 114 23.69 -27.24 -8.00
CA VAL A 114 23.19 -25.89 -8.35
C VAL A 114 22.12 -25.43 -7.37
N THR A 115 22.21 -24.17 -6.92
CA THR A 115 21.31 -23.56 -5.95
C THR A 115 21.12 -22.07 -6.23
N THR A 116 20.03 -21.51 -5.74
CA THR A 116 19.68 -20.09 -5.86
C THR A 116 19.98 -19.34 -4.55
N PHE A 117 19.93 -18.02 -4.57
CA PHE A 117 19.90 -17.22 -3.34
C PHE A 117 19.24 -15.86 -3.50
N ASP A 118 18.50 -15.46 -2.46
CA ASP A 118 18.00 -14.09 -2.34
C ASP A 118 19.12 -13.10 -2.01
N THR A 119 19.11 -11.95 -2.66
CA THR A 119 19.85 -10.76 -2.21
C THR A 119 19.07 -9.48 -2.48
N GLN A 120 19.59 -8.35 -1.99
CA GLN A 120 18.99 -7.03 -2.16
C GLN A 120 19.93 -6.13 -2.92
N VAL A 121 19.47 -5.58 -4.04
CA VAL A 121 20.21 -4.59 -4.85
C VAL A 121 19.70 -3.19 -4.54
N LEU A 122 20.60 -2.20 -4.52
CA LEU A 122 20.22 -0.79 -4.38
C LEU A 122 19.85 -0.23 -5.76
N LEU A 123 18.70 0.42 -5.84
CA LEU A 123 18.26 1.14 -7.02
C LEU A 123 18.64 2.62 -6.89
N ASP A 124 19.22 3.24 -7.92
CA ASP A 124 19.09 4.69 -8.07
C ASP A 124 17.76 4.99 -8.77
N GLY A 125 17.10 6.10 -8.45
CA GLY A 125 15.81 6.42 -9.04
C GLY A 125 14.97 7.39 -8.24
N GLN A 126 13.86 7.80 -8.84
CA GLN A 126 13.03 8.90 -8.32
C GLN A 126 11.63 8.41 -7.97
N ALA A 127 11.51 7.63 -6.90
CA ALA A 127 10.23 7.15 -6.34
C ALA A 127 9.18 8.26 -6.12
N GLY A 128 9.62 9.51 -5.94
CA GLY A 128 8.75 10.68 -5.88
C GLY A 128 8.02 11.02 -7.20
N ARG A 129 8.37 10.42 -8.35
CA ARG A 129 7.70 10.62 -9.65
C ARG A 129 6.52 9.66 -9.91
N TRP A 130 6.14 8.87 -8.92
CA TRP A 130 5.03 7.91 -8.98
C TRP A 130 3.77 8.49 -9.68
N PRO A 131 3.14 7.76 -10.62
CA PRO A 131 3.41 6.38 -11.03
C PRO A 131 4.40 6.27 -12.20
N PHE A 132 5.02 7.37 -12.62
CA PHE A 132 6.02 7.40 -13.70
C PHE A 132 7.45 7.41 -13.11
N ASP A 133 7.61 6.70 -12.00
CA ASP A 133 8.89 6.41 -11.38
C ASP A 133 9.67 5.37 -12.19
N ARG A 134 10.96 5.65 -12.37
CA ARG A 134 11.98 4.83 -13.04
C ARG A 134 13.14 4.62 -12.09
N PHE A 135 13.72 3.44 -12.14
CA PHE A 135 14.82 3.00 -11.32
C PHE A 135 15.90 2.35 -12.21
N VAL A 136 17.16 2.51 -11.83
CA VAL A 136 18.30 2.00 -12.60
C VAL A 136 19.34 1.39 -11.65
N VAL A 137 19.94 0.28 -12.07
CA VAL A 137 21.19 -0.25 -11.51
C VAL A 137 22.28 -0.08 -12.59
N ASP A 138 23.33 0.67 -12.27
CA ASP A 138 24.35 1.10 -13.24
C ASP A 138 25.75 1.20 -12.61
N PRO A 139 26.68 0.26 -12.88
CA PRO A 139 26.46 -1.07 -13.43
C PRO A 139 25.99 -2.07 -12.35
N LEU A 140 25.21 -3.08 -12.76
CA LEU A 140 25.15 -4.37 -12.09
C LEU A 140 26.33 -5.22 -12.59
N VAL A 141 27.19 -5.64 -11.68
CA VAL A 141 28.41 -6.42 -11.96
C VAL A 141 28.28 -7.78 -11.28
N VAL A 142 28.43 -8.84 -12.07
CA VAL A 142 28.46 -10.22 -11.58
C VAL A 142 29.81 -10.84 -11.93
N THR A 143 30.38 -11.64 -11.04
CA THR A 143 31.69 -12.25 -11.25
C THR A 143 31.75 -13.63 -10.59
N ALA A 144 31.88 -14.68 -11.39
CA ALA A 144 32.20 -16.01 -10.92
C ALA A 144 33.72 -16.22 -10.88
N TYR A 145 34.21 -16.78 -9.78
CA TYR A 145 35.61 -17.18 -9.63
C TYR A 145 35.75 -18.48 -8.83
N THR A 146 36.87 -19.17 -8.99
CA THR A 146 37.22 -20.39 -8.23
C THR A 146 38.54 -20.21 -7.52
N GLY A 147 38.71 -20.89 -6.39
CA GLY A 147 39.90 -20.77 -5.54
C GLY A 147 39.84 -19.58 -4.57
N SER A 148 40.87 -19.42 -3.74
CA SER A 148 40.88 -18.43 -2.66
C SER A 148 42.27 -17.84 -2.41
N GLY A 149 42.30 -16.65 -1.79
CA GLY A 149 43.54 -15.94 -1.48
C GLY A 149 44.28 -15.49 -2.75
N SER A 150 45.44 -16.08 -3.01
CA SER A 150 46.30 -15.77 -4.16
C SER A 150 46.10 -16.66 -5.39
N ASP A 151 45.25 -17.69 -5.30
CA ASP A 151 44.93 -18.63 -6.39
C ASP A 151 43.48 -18.43 -6.87
N VAL A 152 43.06 -17.17 -6.98
CA VAL A 152 41.73 -16.80 -7.50
C VAL A 152 41.80 -16.75 -9.02
N GLN A 153 40.98 -17.59 -9.66
CA GLN A 153 40.80 -17.59 -11.11
C GLN A 153 39.36 -17.19 -11.43
N THR A 154 39.19 -16.05 -12.11
CA THR A 154 37.89 -15.59 -12.64
C THR A 154 37.51 -16.41 -13.88
N HIS A 155 36.22 -16.58 -14.12
CA HIS A 155 35.69 -17.27 -15.31
C HIS A 155 34.69 -16.38 -16.06
N PRO A 156 34.58 -16.52 -17.40
CA PRO A 156 33.57 -15.82 -18.20
C PRO A 156 32.18 -15.95 -17.59
N THR A 157 31.65 -14.83 -17.10
CA THR A 157 30.37 -14.79 -16.39
C THR A 157 29.33 -14.10 -17.27
N ARG A 158 28.31 -14.84 -17.72
CA ARG A 158 27.17 -14.28 -18.48
C ARG A 158 25.99 -14.03 -17.56
N VAL A 159 25.40 -12.85 -17.65
CA VAL A 159 24.26 -12.39 -16.86
C VAL A 159 23.03 -12.36 -17.74
N LEU A 160 21.98 -13.07 -17.33
CA LEU A 160 20.64 -12.96 -17.88
C LEU A 160 19.76 -12.27 -16.84
N VAL A 161 19.15 -11.14 -17.18
CA VAL A 161 18.15 -10.51 -16.32
C VAL A 161 16.79 -11.04 -16.75
N ASP A 162 16.06 -11.62 -15.80
CA ASP A 162 14.71 -12.12 -16.03
C ASP A 162 13.71 -10.95 -15.87
N GLY A 163 12.85 -10.80 -16.88
CA GLY A 163 12.21 -9.54 -17.23
C GLY A 163 10.94 -9.19 -16.45
N GLU A 164 10.37 -10.15 -15.72
CA GLU A 164 9.03 -10.06 -15.14
C GLU A 164 9.04 -10.09 -13.60
N ALA A 165 8.69 -8.95 -13.00
CA ALA A 165 8.33 -8.86 -11.58
C ALA A 165 6.91 -8.30 -11.43
N GLU A 166 6.19 -8.65 -10.36
CA GLU A 166 4.75 -8.33 -10.26
C GLU A 166 4.47 -6.82 -10.40
N GLY A 167 3.92 -6.43 -11.56
CA GLY A 167 3.57 -5.04 -11.86
C GLY A 167 4.70 -4.14 -12.36
N TRP A 168 5.85 -4.71 -12.70
CA TRP A 168 7.01 -4.02 -13.27
C TRP A 168 7.38 -4.59 -14.64
N THR A 169 8.16 -3.82 -15.38
CA THR A 169 8.80 -4.20 -16.63
C THR A 169 10.27 -3.85 -16.49
N VAL A 170 11.14 -4.79 -16.82
CA VAL A 170 12.60 -4.64 -16.79
C VAL A 170 13.11 -4.50 -18.22
N GLY A 171 14.16 -3.70 -18.40
CA GLY A 171 14.99 -3.72 -19.60
C GLY A 171 16.46 -3.72 -19.20
N ASP A 172 17.24 -4.62 -19.79
CA ASP A 172 18.69 -4.66 -19.66
C ASP A 172 19.41 -4.02 -20.86
N ASP A 173 20.65 -3.58 -20.63
CA ASP A 173 21.59 -3.09 -21.64
C ASP A 173 22.99 -3.53 -21.23
N VAL A 174 23.65 -4.35 -22.07
CA VAL A 174 24.94 -4.96 -21.75
C VAL A 174 26.08 -3.96 -22.00
N LEU A 175 26.80 -3.61 -20.94
CA LEU A 175 27.86 -2.59 -20.98
C LEU A 175 29.25 -3.17 -21.27
N SER A 176 29.52 -4.42 -20.86
CA SER A 176 30.81 -5.07 -21.12
C SER A 176 31.04 -5.35 -22.61
N ALA A 177 32.30 -5.17 -23.03
CA ALA A 177 32.76 -5.64 -24.33
C ALA A 177 32.90 -7.17 -24.34
N ASP A 178 32.60 -7.77 -25.50
CA ASP A 178 32.77 -9.20 -25.77
C ASP A 178 34.21 -9.66 -25.49
N GLY A 179 34.36 -10.80 -24.79
CA GLY A 179 35.66 -11.31 -24.33
C GLY A 179 36.21 -10.69 -23.03
N GLN A 180 35.38 -10.11 -22.16
CA GLN A 180 35.72 -9.83 -20.76
C GLN A 180 35.22 -10.96 -19.84
N ASP A 181 36.02 -11.38 -18.85
CA ASP A 181 35.59 -12.38 -17.86
C ASP A 181 34.45 -11.87 -16.95
N VAL A 182 34.28 -10.54 -16.88
CA VAL A 182 33.30 -9.84 -16.06
C VAL A 182 32.29 -9.14 -16.96
N GLN A 183 30.99 -9.45 -16.79
CA GLN A 183 29.91 -8.73 -17.45
C GLN A 183 29.33 -7.65 -16.54
N GLU A 184 29.37 -6.41 -17.03
CA GLU A 184 28.62 -5.27 -16.53
C GLU A 184 27.31 -5.14 -17.32
N VAL A 185 26.19 -5.04 -16.62
CA VAL A 185 24.84 -4.88 -17.18
C VAL A 185 24.19 -3.67 -16.55
N ARG A 186 23.58 -2.80 -17.35
CA ARG A 186 22.65 -1.78 -16.85
C ARG A 186 21.26 -2.38 -16.81
N VAL A 187 20.53 -2.17 -15.71
CA VAL A 187 19.16 -2.65 -15.55
C VAL A 187 18.26 -1.46 -15.28
N GLU A 188 17.33 -1.13 -16.20
CA GLU A 188 16.25 -0.18 -15.95
C GLU A 188 14.97 -0.92 -15.54
N VAL A 189 14.30 -0.43 -14.49
CA VAL A 189 13.07 -0.99 -13.94
C VAL A 189 12.01 0.09 -13.87
N HIS A 190 10.87 -0.13 -14.53
CA HIS A 190 9.72 0.80 -14.53
C HIS A 190 8.40 0.06 -14.38
N ARG A 191 7.32 0.76 -14.02
CA ARG A 191 6.01 0.13 -13.83
C ARG A 191 5.46 -0.42 -15.14
N SER A 192 4.76 -1.56 -15.08
CA SER A 192 4.09 -2.13 -16.23
C SER A 192 2.82 -1.34 -16.59
N GLY A 193 2.38 -1.41 -17.85
CA GLY A 193 1.21 -0.67 -18.34
C GLY A 193 -0.08 -1.00 -17.57
N GLY A 194 -0.27 -2.27 -17.17
CA GLY A 194 -1.39 -2.69 -16.32
C GLY A 194 -1.43 -1.99 -14.96
N ILE A 195 -0.27 -1.78 -14.31
CA ILE A 195 -0.19 -1.04 -13.06
C ILE A 195 -0.47 0.46 -13.25
N LEU A 196 -0.01 1.06 -14.34
CA LEU A 196 -0.35 2.45 -14.67
C LEU A 196 -1.87 2.62 -14.87
N VAL A 197 -2.52 1.67 -15.54
CA VAL A 197 -3.97 1.64 -15.75
C VAL A 197 -4.73 1.48 -14.43
N TYR A 198 -4.37 0.49 -13.61
CA TYR A 198 -5.00 0.28 -12.30
C TYR A 198 -4.85 1.51 -11.38
N SER A 199 -3.66 2.10 -11.36
CA SER A 199 -3.36 3.35 -10.64
C SER A 199 -4.25 4.50 -11.11
N ALA A 200 -4.42 4.68 -12.41
CA ALA A 200 -5.29 5.72 -12.97
C ALA A 200 -6.77 5.53 -12.60
N LEU A 201 -7.26 4.28 -12.54
CA LEU A 201 -8.63 3.96 -12.10
C LEU A 201 -8.86 4.32 -10.63
N LEU A 202 -7.92 4.01 -9.73
CA LEU A 202 -8.03 4.38 -8.31
C LEU A 202 -8.03 5.91 -8.12
N LEU A 203 -7.13 6.64 -8.79
CA LEU A 203 -7.11 8.11 -8.73
C LEU A 203 -8.38 8.73 -9.31
N ALA A 204 -8.88 8.21 -10.43
CA ALA A 204 -10.13 8.64 -11.02
C ALA A 204 -11.31 8.46 -10.05
N MET A 205 -11.40 7.31 -9.37
CA MET A 205 -12.41 7.07 -8.34
C MET A 205 -12.34 8.13 -7.23
N MET A 206 -11.15 8.43 -6.70
CA MET A 206 -10.96 9.47 -5.67
C MET A 206 -11.44 10.86 -6.14
N VAL A 207 -11.10 11.25 -7.38
CA VAL A 207 -11.54 12.52 -7.99
C VAL A 207 -13.06 12.56 -8.20
N ILE A 208 -13.67 11.45 -8.64
CA ILE A 208 -15.13 11.34 -8.84
C ILE A 208 -15.87 11.50 -7.50
N LEU A 209 -15.40 10.85 -6.43
CA LEU A 209 -16.00 10.94 -5.10
C LEU A 209 -15.96 12.39 -4.57
N ALA A 210 -14.84 13.09 -4.73
CA ALA A 210 -14.72 14.51 -4.39
C ALA A 210 -15.63 15.41 -5.24
N ALA A 211 -15.72 15.16 -6.56
CA ALA A 211 -16.59 15.90 -7.47
C ALA A 211 -18.09 15.70 -7.15
N LEU A 212 -18.48 14.49 -6.71
CA LEU A 212 -19.84 14.18 -6.25
C LEU A 212 -20.18 14.93 -4.95
N ALA A 213 -19.29 14.93 -3.96
CA ALA A 213 -19.47 15.69 -2.73
C ALA A 213 -19.62 17.20 -3.02
N ALA A 214 -18.74 17.76 -3.86
CA ALA A 214 -18.80 19.16 -4.29
C ALA A 214 -20.12 19.48 -5.01
N PHE A 215 -20.58 18.62 -5.92
CA PHE A 215 -21.85 18.79 -6.62
C PHE A 215 -23.05 18.83 -5.65
N VAL A 216 -23.09 17.92 -4.67
CA VAL A 216 -24.14 17.89 -3.63
C VAL A 216 -24.12 19.20 -2.84
N SER A 217 -22.97 19.61 -2.29
CA SER A 217 -22.87 20.83 -1.49
C SER A 217 -23.21 22.10 -2.27
N ILE A 218 -22.75 22.22 -3.53
CA ILE A 218 -23.09 23.35 -4.42
C ILE A 218 -24.61 23.41 -4.69
N GLN A 219 -25.28 22.27 -4.86
CA GLN A 219 -26.72 22.21 -5.09
C GLN A 219 -27.53 22.51 -3.81
N THR A 220 -27.06 22.12 -2.64
CA THR A 220 -27.60 22.54 -1.34
C THR A 220 -27.47 24.06 -1.16
N ALA A 221 -26.28 24.63 -1.36
CA ALA A 221 -26.04 26.07 -1.24
C ALA A 221 -26.91 26.91 -2.19
N ARG A 222 -27.21 26.39 -3.40
CA ARG A 222 -28.13 26.97 -4.38
C ARG A 222 -29.63 26.81 -4.02
N ARG A 223 -29.96 26.39 -2.79
CA ARG A 223 -31.33 26.17 -2.28
C ARG A 223 -32.18 25.26 -3.17
N ARG A 224 -31.58 24.21 -3.75
CA ARG A 224 -32.27 23.23 -4.61
C ARG A 224 -32.67 21.94 -3.91
N ARG A 225 -32.25 21.75 -2.66
CA ARG A 225 -32.65 20.65 -1.77
C ARG A 225 -32.75 21.16 -0.33
N VAL A 226 -33.55 20.49 0.47
CA VAL A 226 -33.54 20.61 1.93
C VAL A 226 -32.23 19.98 2.45
N VAL A 227 -31.72 20.48 3.57
CA VAL A 227 -30.50 19.98 4.20
C VAL A 227 -30.85 18.78 5.09
N HIS A 228 -30.17 17.65 4.90
CA HIS A 228 -30.42 16.41 5.66
C HIS A 228 -29.16 16.06 6.46
N THR A 229 -29.31 15.84 7.77
CA THR A 229 -28.18 15.56 8.68
C THR A 229 -27.39 14.32 8.25
N ASP A 230 -28.06 13.29 7.72
CA ASP A 230 -27.46 12.04 7.26
C ASP A 230 -26.34 12.25 6.22
N MET A 231 -26.45 13.30 5.41
CA MET A 231 -25.46 13.63 4.38
C MET A 231 -24.13 14.11 4.98
N LEU A 232 -24.15 14.70 6.18
CA LEU A 232 -22.94 15.12 6.91
C LEU A 232 -22.10 13.91 7.30
N GLY A 233 -22.73 12.83 7.77
CA GLY A 233 -22.05 11.58 8.13
C GLY A 233 -21.35 10.95 6.93
N TRP A 234 -22.04 10.90 5.78
CA TRP A 234 -21.46 10.40 4.52
C TRP A 234 -20.30 11.28 4.02
N MET A 235 -20.44 12.61 4.03
CA MET A 235 -19.36 13.52 3.62
C MET A 235 -18.14 13.45 4.55
N ALA A 236 -18.35 13.31 5.87
CA ALA A 236 -17.27 13.11 6.82
C ALA A 236 -16.55 11.78 6.60
N ALA A 237 -17.30 10.69 6.37
CA ALA A 237 -16.74 9.37 6.07
C ALA A 237 -15.87 9.40 4.80
N MET A 238 -16.24 10.17 3.77
CA MET A 238 -15.42 10.34 2.56
C MET A 238 -14.06 11.02 2.84
N VAL A 239 -14.02 12.03 3.70
CA VAL A 239 -12.75 12.69 4.09
C VAL A 239 -11.81 11.68 4.75
N PHE A 240 -12.33 10.86 5.68
CA PHE A 240 -11.52 9.84 6.35
C PHE A 240 -11.15 8.65 5.45
N ALA A 241 -11.99 8.28 4.48
CA ALA A 241 -11.73 7.16 3.56
C ALA A 241 -10.65 7.46 2.51
N VAL A 242 -10.46 8.72 2.11
CA VAL A 242 -9.43 9.12 1.13
C VAL A 242 -8.00 8.94 1.64
N ILE A 243 -7.78 9.07 2.95
CA ILE A 243 -6.44 8.95 3.56
C ILE A 243 -5.86 7.53 3.40
N PRO A 244 -6.53 6.44 3.83
CA PRO A 244 -6.03 5.08 3.60
C PRO A 244 -6.08 4.67 2.13
N MET A 245 -7.02 5.19 1.33
CA MET A 245 -7.10 4.88 -0.12
C MET A 245 -5.80 5.21 -0.86
N ARG A 246 -5.14 6.32 -0.49
CA ARG A 246 -3.84 6.72 -1.05
C ARG A 246 -2.71 5.70 -0.75
N ASN A 247 -2.84 4.88 0.28
CA ASN A 247 -1.86 3.84 0.62
C ASN A 247 -2.17 2.47 -0.03
N ILE A 248 -3.32 2.33 -0.71
CA ILE A 248 -3.68 1.16 -1.52
C ILE A 248 -3.18 1.30 -2.98
N LEU A 249 -2.62 2.46 -3.34
CA LEU A 249 -1.96 2.67 -4.63
C LEU A 249 -0.74 1.74 -4.79
N PRO A 250 -0.54 1.09 -5.96
CA PRO A 250 0.53 0.11 -6.19
C PRO A 250 1.93 0.58 -5.77
N GLY A 251 2.64 -0.27 -5.01
CA GLY A 251 3.96 0.03 -4.48
C GLY A 251 3.99 1.15 -3.42
N ALA A 252 2.84 1.53 -2.86
CA ALA A 252 2.65 2.46 -1.74
C ALA A 252 3.56 3.70 -1.80
N PRO A 253 3.24 4.71 -2.64
CA PRO A 253 4.15 5.81 -2.95
C PRO A 253 4.74 6.51 -1.71
N PRO A 254 6.00 6.99 -1.76
CA PRO A 254 6.60 7.73 -0.64
C PRO A 254 5.78 9.00 -0.33
N ILE A 255 5.74 9.40 0.93
CA ILE A 255 4.97 10.59 1.36
C ILE A 255 5.53 11.83 0.67
N GLY A 256 4.67 12.58 -0.03
CA GLY A 256 5.10 13.74 -0.81
C GLY A 256 5.49 13.43 -2.25
N ALA A 257 5.18 12.22 -2.75
CA ALA A 257 5.24 11.91 -4.17
C ALA A 257 4.38 12.87 -5.00
N TRP A 258 4.72 12.99 -6.29
CA TRP A 258 4.09 13.91 -7.24
C TRP A 258 2.55 13.79 -7.27
N VAL A 259 2.01 12.55 -7.16
CA VAL A 259 0.57 12.28 -7.06
C VAL A 259 -0.10 12.91 -5.83
N ASP A 260 0.60 13.01 -4.70
CA ASP A 260 0.03 13.63 -3.49
C ASP A 260 -0.22 15.12 -3.72
N ILE A 261 0.76 15.79 -4.33
CA ILE A 261 0.75 17.23 -4.60
C ILE A 261 -0.25 17.58 -5.71
N THR A 262 -0.35 16.73 -6.75
CA THR A 262 -1.19 17.01 -7.93
C THR A 262 -2.62 16.49 -7.84
N VAL A 263 -2.87 15.41 -7.07
CA VAL A 263 -4.21 14.78 -6.97
C VAL A 263 -4.68 14.70 -5.52
N THR A 264 -3.95 14.00 -4.63
CA THR A 264 -4.47 13.66 -3.28
C THR A 264 -4.84 14.91 -2.46
N VAL A 265 -3.96 15.92 -2.43
CA VAL A 265 -4.21 17.20 -1.74
C VAL A 265 -5.46 17.89 -2.27
N TRP A 266 -5.66 17.92 -3.59
CA TRP A 266 -6.82 18.58 -4.20
C TRP A 266 -8.13 17.81 -3.98
N VAL A 267 -8.08 16.48 -3.93
CA VAL A 267 -9.21 15.62 -3.50
C VAL A 267 -9.60 15.94 -2.06
N ILE A 268 -8.63 15.96 -1.13
CA ILE A 268 -8.87 16.27 0.29
C ILE A 268 -9.40 17.70 0.48
N VAL A 269 -8.77 18.70 -0.13
CA VAL A 269 -9.22 20.10 -0.09
C VAL A 269 -10.65 20.23 -0.63
N THR A 270 -10.95 19.58 -1.75
CA THR A 270 -12.31 19.60 -2.33
C THR A 270 -13.33 18.98 -1.39
N LEU A 271 -13.03 17.83 -0.75
CA LEU A 271 -13.93 17.19 0.22
C LEU A 271 -14.14 18.05 1.47
N VAL A 272 -13.08 18.62 2.05
CA VAL A 272 -13.15 19.48 3.24
C VAL A 272 -13.93 20.76 2.95
N VAL A 273 -13.68 21.43 1.82
CA VAL A 273 -14.45 22.61 1.39
C VAL A 273 -15.92 22.25 1.14
N SER A 274 -16.19 21.09 0.55
CA SER A 274 -17.56 20.61 0.31
C SER A 274 -18.33 20.34 1.60
N LEU A 275 -17.68 19.71 2.58
CA LEU A 275 -18.25 19.47 3.91
C LEU A 275 -18.50 20.79 4.65
N ALA A 276 -17.51 21.69 4.71
CA ALA A 276 -17.63 22.99 5.36
C ALA A 276 -18.75 23.85 4.74
N LEU A 277 -18.88 23.84 3.41
CA LEU A 277 -19.94 24.55 2.68
C LEU A 277 -21.33 23.92 2.93
N TYR A 278 -21.42 22.60 3.13
CA TYR A 278 -22.67 21.94 3.54
C TYR A 278 -23.06 22.30 4.98
N VAL A 279 -22.11 22.23 5.93
CA VAL A 279 -22.30 22.63 7.34
C VAL A 279 -22.72 24.09 7.46
N TYR A 280 -22.11 25.00 6.70
CA TYR A 280 -22.50 26.41 6.67
C TYR A 280 -23.94 26.60 6.17
N CYS A 281 -24.36 25.86 5.14
CA CYS A 281 -25.74 25.92 4.64
C CYS A 281 -26.75 25.36 5.65
N TRP A 282 -26.40 24.25 6.33
CA TRP A 282 -27.19 23.69 7.43
C TRP A 282 -27.41 24.73 8.54
N TRP A 283 -26.32 25.27 9.09
CA TRP A 283 -26.37 26.24 10.18
C TRP A 283 -27.17 27.51 9.82
N ARG A 284 -26.96 28.04 8.61
CA ARG A 284 -27.71 29.20 8.09
C ARG A 284 -29.21 28.94 8.02
N ASP A 285 -29.62 27.79 7.51
CA ASP A 285 -31.04 27.52 7.27
C ASP A 285 -31.76 27.15 8.58
N THR A 286 -31.14 26.37 9.49
CA THR A 286 -31.68 26.13 10.84
C THR A 286 -31.77 27.41 11.68
N ALA A 287 -30.82 28.34 11.55
CA ALA A 287 -30.90 29.64 12.24
C ALA A 287 -32.06 30.53 11.77
N GLY A 288 -32.59 30.32 10.56
CA GLY A 288 -33.75 31.06 10.04
C GLY A 288 -35.10 30.60 10.62
N GLU A 289 -35.18 29.36 11.08
CA GLU A 289 -36.41 28.76 11.60
C GLU A 289 -36.76 29.28 13.00
N THR A 290 -35.74 29.43 13.87
CA THR A 290 -35.92 29.90 15.26
C THR A 290 -36.52 31.31 15.33
N VAL A 291 -36.07 32.23 14.46
CA VAL A 291 -36.56 33.61 14.38
C VAL A 291 -38.01 33.66 13.86
N SER A 292 -38.37 32.77 12.93
CA SER A 292 -39.70 32.74 12.31
C SER A 292 -40.77 32.09 13.21
N GLY A 293 -40.38 31.13 14.06
CA GLY A 293 -41.31 30.43 14.95
C GLY A 293 -41.87 31.31 16.08
N GLY A 294 -41.03 32.14 16.70
CA GLY A 294 -41.42 32.95 17.87
C GLY A 294 -42.54 33.98 17.61
N GLY A 295 -42.64 34.50 16.38
CA GLY A 295 -43.57 35.59 16.05
C GLY A 295 -45.03 35.20 15.86
N ARG A 296 -45.38 33.91 15.76
CA ARG A 296 -46.74 33.46 15.37
C ARG A 296 -47.63 32.98 16.52
N GLN A 297 -47.06 32.63 17.68
CA GLN A 297 -47.82 32.15 18.86
C GLN A 297 -48.62 33.27 19.56
N LEU A 298 -48.12 34.51 19.58
CA LEU A 298 -48.69 35.61 20.38
C LEU A 298 -49.91 36.32 19.76
N ARG A 299 -50.61 35.71 18.78
CA ARG A 299 -51.74 36.34 18.07
C ARG A 299 -53.00 35.47 17.95
N GLY A 300 -53.20 34.57 18.91
CA GLY A 300 -54.39 33.70 19.02
C GLY A 300 -55.14 33.87 20.34
N GLY A 301 -55.32 35.11 20.83
CA GLY A 301 -55.73 35.37 22.21
C GLY A 301 -56.55 36.65 22.43
N VAL A 302 -57.52 36.94 21.55
CA VAL A 302 -58.62 37.89 21.82
C VAL A 302 -59.90 37.23 21.32
N GLY A 303 -60.93 37.15 22.16
CA GLY A 303 -62.22 36.54 21.82
C GLY A 303 -63.25 37.54 21.31
N ASP A 304 -64.36 37.04 20.77
CA ASP A 304 -65.52 37.82 20.34
C ASP A 304 -66.81 37.09 20.78
N PRO A 305 -67.74 37.74 21.51
CA PRO A 305 -68.89 37.05 22.11
C PRO A 305 -70.21 37.23 21.36
N GLY A 306 -70.76 36.12 20.87
CA GLY A 306 -72.21 35.93 20.75
C GLY A 306 -72.86 36.15 19.38
N ALA A 307 -73.36 35.05 18.80
CA ALA A 307 -74.54 35.03 17.94
C ALA A 307 -75.23 33.66 18.06
N GLU A 308 -76.50 33.65 18.48
CA GLU A 308 -77.36 32.46 18.54
C GLU A 308 -77.85 32.07 17.12
N THR A 309 -78.43 30.90 16.81
CA THR A 309 -79.62 30.26 17.42
C THR A 309 -79.75 28.76 17.12
N GLY A 310 -80.29 27.96 18.07
CA GLY A 310 -81.03 26.71 17.75
C GLY A 310 -80.80 25.46 18.62
N PRO A 311 -81.57 25.24 19.70
CA PRO A 311 -81.61 24.00 20.51
C PRO A 311 -83.02 23.33 20.52
N PRO A 312 -83.29 22.22 21.27
CA PRO A 312 -82.49 21.01 21.53
C PRO A 312 -83.29 19.67 21.46
N ALA A 313 -82.59 18.51 21.42
CA ALA A 313 -82.96 17.21 22.05
C ALA A 313 -81.82 16.20 21.75
N GLU A 314 -80.91 15.80 22.65
CA GLU A 314 -81.03 15.12 23.95
C GLU A 314 -81.17 13.58 23.89
N ARG A 315 -80.05 12.86 24.08
CA ARG A 315 -79.88 11.93 25.22
C ARG A 315 -78.42 11.45 25.39
N GLN A 316 -77.94 11.39 26.63
CA GLN A 316 -76.58 10.94 26.97
C GLN A 316 -76.46 9.42 27.19
N ARG A 317 -75.21 8.93 27.07
CA ARG A 317 -74.42 8.22 28.12
C ARG A 317 -72.92 8.32 27.71
N HIS A 318 -71.99 8.81 28.55
CA HIS A 318 -71.26 8.10 29.63
C HIS A 318 -70.45 6.90 29.11
N ARG A 319 -69.13 6.68 29.35
CA ARG A 319 -67.96 7.31 30.06
C ARG A 319 -66.66 6.73 29.40
N ASP A 320 -65.38 7.15 29.52
CA ASP A 320 -64.60 8.23 30.18
C ASP A 320 -63.20 8.39 29.46
N HIS A 321 -62.34 9.41 29.62
CA HIS A 321 -61.22 9.60 30.61
C HIS A 321 -60.38 8.33 30.93
N HIS A 322 -59.03 8.30 30.96
CA HIS A 322 -57.88 9.23 30.79
C HIS A 322 -56.78 8.46 29.97
N GLY A 323 -55.54 8.90 29.65
CA GLY A 323 -54.73 10.10 29.96
C GLY A 323 -53.33 9.71 30.50
N GLU A 324 -52.31 9.80 29.64
CA GLU A 324 -50.86 9.92 29.92
C GLU A 324 -50.05 8.74 30.56
N CYS A 325 -48.72 8.94 30.61
CA CYS A 325 -47.61 8.01 30.92
C CYS A 325 -47.05 8.29 32.35
N PRO A 326 -45.87 7.78 32.82
CA PRO A 326 -45.03 6.62 32.46
C PRO A 326 -44.57 5.77 33.70
N ARG A 327 -43.70 4.75 33.53
CA ARG A 327 -42.42 4.54 34.32
C ARG A 327 -41.64 3.24 34.02
N HIS A 328 -40.36 3.22 34.42
CA HIS A 328 -39.40 2.09 34.37
C HIS A 328 -39.59 1.05 35.50
N VAL A 329 -39.41 -0.24 35.17
CA VAL A 329 -38.52 -1.29 35.79
C VAL A 329 -38.36 -2.39 34.70
N GLY A 330 -37.29 -3.17 34.50
CA GLY A 330 -35.94 -3.17 35.07
C GLY A 330 -35.41 -4.60 35.38
N ARG A 331 -34.39 -5.07 34.63
CA ARG A 331 -33.41 -6.15 34.96
C ARG A 331 -33.75 -7.64 34.64
N ARG A 332 -32.94 -8.24 33.73
CA ARG A 332 -32.49 -9.68 33.64
C ARG A 332 -33.57 -10.76 33.34
N GLU A 333 -33.27 -11.96 32.81
CA GLU A 333 -32.04 -12.55 32.22
C GLU A 333 -32.41 -13.65 31.17
N GLU A 334 -31.42 -14.49 30.78
CA GLU A 334 -31.50 -15.78 30.08
C GLU A 334 -31.55 -15.85 28.52
N LEU A 335 -30.56 -16.59 28.01
CA LEU A 335 -30.38 -17.05 26.63
C LEU A 335 -30.61 -18.58 26.64
N VAL A 336 -31.35 -19.13 25.67
CA VAL A 336 -31.52 -20.60 25.52
C VAL A 336 -31.33 -20.99 24.04
N PRO A 337 -30.58 -22.05 23.69
CA PRO A 337 -30.04 -22.24 22.34
C PRO A 337 -30.86 -23.20 21.45
N GLN A 338 -30.54 -23.22 20.16
CA GLN A 338 -30.97 -24.28 19.23
C GLN A 338 -29.96 -25.44 19.19
N ARG A 339 -30.46 -26.67 18.99
CA ARG A 339 -29.69 -27.91 18.75
C ARG A 339 -29.98 -28.47 17.36
N PRO A 340 -29.00 -29.09 16.68
CA PRO A 340 -29.23 -29.86 15.46
C PRO A 340 -29.44 -31.37 15.72
N ALA A 341 -29.99 -32.05 14.71
CA ALA A 341 -29.80 -33.46 14.37
C ALA A 341 -29.59 -33.49 12.83
N GLY A 342 -28.76 -34.33 12.21
CA GLY A 342 -28.43 -35.74 12.46
C GLY A 342 -29.16 -36.62 11.43
N SER A 343 -28.61 -37.67 10.82
CA SER A 343 -27.26 -38.27 10.83
C SER A 343 -27.19 -39.36 9.73
N VAL A 344 -25.99 -39.80 9.30
CA VAL A 344 -25.69 -41.14 8.70
C VAL A 344 -24.15 -41.26 8.48
N PRO A 345 -23.52 -42.46 8.52
CA PRO A 345 -22.13 -42.58 8.98
C PRO A 345 -21.08 -43.08 7.96
N ALA A 346 -19.81 -43.09 8.40
CA ALA A 346 -18.70 -43.88 7.86
C ALA A 346 -18.07 -44.73 9.00
N ALA A 347 -17.24 -45.73 8.68
CA ALA A 347 -16.95 -46.86 9.57
C ALA A 347 -15.50 -46.91 10.14
N ASP A 348 -15.41 -47.51 11.33
CA ASP A 348 -14.39 -48.43 11.87
C ASP A 348 -12.89 -48.27 11.50
N ALA A 349 -12.10 -47.88 12.51
CA ALA A 349 -10.77 -48.44 12.81
C ALA A 349 -10.37 -48.11 14.27
N GLU A 350 -9.51 -48.92 14.90
CA GLU A 350 -9.28 -48.91 16.36
C GLU A 350 -7.98 -48.24 16.84
N LEU A 351 -8.09 -47.58 18.00
CA LEU A 351 -7.24 -47.58 19.22
C LEU A 351 -5.88 -48.33 19.27
N PRO A 352 -4.99 -48.10 20.29
CA PRO A 352 -5.10 -47.18 21.44
C PRO A 352 -3.86 -46.31 21.77
N VAL A 353 -4.05 -45.44 22.77
CA VAL A 353 -3.03 -44.74 23.57
C VAL A 353 -2.06 -45.69 24.30
N ARG A 354 -0.81 -45.26 24.52
CA ARG A 354 -0.03 -45.60 25.73
C ARG A 354 0.78 -44.40 26.22
N GLY A 355 0.92 -44.27 27.53
CA GLY A 355 1.84 -43.35 28.19
C GLY A 355 2.29 -43.94 29.54
N GLU A 356 3.47 -43.53 29.98
CA GLU A 356 4.17 -43.72 31.25
C GLU A 356 5.22 -42.57 31.27
N ASP A 357 5.40 -41.72 32.29
CA ASP A 357 5.89 -41.99 33.66
C ASP A 357 7.37 -42.46 33.68
N GLU A 358 8.31 -41.92 34.47
CA GLU A 358 8.31 -40.81 35.46
C GLU A 358 9.78 -40.44 35.86
N GLN A 359 9.95 -39.58 36.88
CA GLN A 359 11.06 -39.56 37.87
C GLN A 359 12.36 -38.72 37.70
N HIS A 360 12.85 -38.31 38.88
CA HIS A 360 13.99 -37.44 39.19
C HIS A 360 15.37 -38.12 39.10
N GLU A 361 16.43 -37.29 39.04
CA GLU A 361 17.56 -37.42 39.98
C GLU A 361 18.04 -36.03 40.46
N THR A 362 18.90 -35.94 41.49
CA THR A 362 19.06 -34.71 42.31
C THR A 362 20.48 -34.41 42.83
N GLY A 363 20.83 -33.10 42.90
CA GLY A 363 21.99 -32.56 43.64
C GLY A 363 23.33 -32.54 42.87
N SER A 364 24.40 -31.86 43.35
CA SER A 364 24.51 -30.79 44.38
C SER A 364 25.86 -30.04 44.21
N ASP A 365 26.01 -28.92 44.91
CA ASP A 365 27.27 -28.17 45.20
C ASP A 365 28.00 -27.49 44.01
N GLY A 366 28.79 -26.42 44.19
CA GLY A 366 28.97 -25.57 45.39
C GLY A 366 30.30 -24.80 45.42
N GLY A 367 30.25 -23.47 45.63
CA GLY A 367 31.42 -22.56 45.81
C GLY A 367 32.08 -22.07 44.51
N ALA A 368 32.57 -20.85 44.27
CA ALA A 368 32.76 -19.56 44.99
C ALA A 368 34.23 -19.14 45.24
N GLU A 369 34.54 -17.86 44.90
CA GLU A 369 35.62 -17.00 45.45
C GLU A 369 37.11 -17.40 45.18
N ASP A 370 38.10 -16.51 45.00
CA ASP A 370 38.17 -15.04 44.79
C ASP A 370 39.54 -14.63 44.11
N ASP A 371 39.96 -13.37 44.27
CA ASP A 371 41.33 -12.78 44.16
C ASP A 371 41.82 -12.21 42.80
N ALA A 372 41.37 -10.97 42.54
CA ALA A 372 42.17 -9.75 42.35
C ALA A 372 43.67 -9.77 41.92
N ALA A 373 44.04 -8.85 41.00
CA ALA A 373 44.90 -7.68 41.32
C ALA A 373 45.32 -6.83 40.08
N ALA A 374 45.51 -5.53 40.29
CA ALA A 374 46.31 -4.61 39.44
C ALA A 374 47.35 -3.89 40.33
N PRO A 375 48.44 -3.29 39.78
CA PRO A 375 48.52 -1.81 39.86
C PRO A 375 49.39 -1.05 38.82
N VAL A 376 48.89 0.14 38.43
CA VAL A 376 49.55 1.49 38.39
C VAL A 376 50.91 1.75 37.67
N GLY A 377 50.90 2.78 36.80
CA GLY A 377 52.04 3.68 36.49
C GLY A 377 52.37 3.85 34.98
N GLY A 378 52.74 5.02 34.43
CA GLY A 378 52.84 6.40 34.96
C GLY A 378 53.57 7.36 33.97
N HIS A 379 53.31 8.68 34.03
CA HIS A 379 53.77 9.76 33.10
C HIS A 379 53.19 9.70 31.65
N GLY A 380 53.06 10.79 30.86
CA GLY A 380 53.58 12.17 30.91
C GLY A 380 54.59 12.39 29.77
N GLU A 381 54.65 13.49 28.99
CA GLU A 381 54.02 14.83 29.00
C GLU A 381 53.58 15.19 27.54
N ASP A 382 52.45 15.85 27.30
CA ASP A 382 52.25 17.31 27.15
C ASP A 382 53.14 18.04 26.13
N HIS A 383 52.54 18.55 25.04
CA HIS A 383 53.00 19.74 24.30
C HIS A 383 51.89 20.31 23.38
N GLN A 384 51.97 21.62 23.10
CA GLN A 384 50.80 22.45 22.79
C GLN A 384 51.00 23.42 21.60
N GLN A 385 49.89 23.85 20.98
CA GLN A 385 49.69 25.08 20.18
C GLN A 385 50.37 25.29 18.80
N ARG A 386 49.53 25.35 17.76
CA ARG A 386 49.42 26.40 16.69
C ARG A 386 48.16 26.07 15.85
N ARG A 387 47.18 26.94 15.50
CA ARG A 387 47.12 28.38 15.16
C ARG A 387 48.01 28.81 13.99
N ASP A 388 47.51 29.43 12.92
CA ASP A 388 46.14 29.88 12.57
C ASP A 388 45.99 29.86 11.01
N PRO A 389 44.80 30.07 10.42
CA PRO A 389 44.54 29.89 8.98
C PRO A 389 44.83 31.16 8.13
N ASP A 390 44.77 31.03 6.80
CA ASP A 390 44.28 32.09 5.91
C ASP A 390 43.88 31.55 4.49
N PRO A 391 42.99 32.22 3.74
CA PRO A 391 42.55 31.81 2.40
C PRO A 391 43.23 32.59 1.27
N VAL A 392 43.42 31.92 0.11
CA VAL A 392 43.83 32.53 -1.17
C VAL A 392 43.17 31.73 -2.30
N VAL A 393 42.53 32.33 -3.32
CA VAL A 393 42.19 33.76 -3.55
C VAL A 393 40.75 34.02 -3.13
#